data_AF-X1BJS3-F1
#
_entry.id   AF-X1BJS3-F1
#
_cell.length_a   1.000
_cell.length_b   1.000
_cell.length_c   1.000
_cell.angle_alpha   90.00
_cell.angle_beta   90.00
_cell.angle_gamma   90.00
#
_symmetry.space_group_name_H-M   'P 1'
#
loop_
_entity.id
_entity.type
_entity.pdbx_description
1 polymer ?
#
loop_
_entity_poly.entity_id
_entity_poly.type
_entity_poly.pdbx_seq_one_letter_code
_entity_poly.pdbx_strand_id
1 'polypeptide(L)' 'MSINTKEFYSVLASKMEASAIREILKLVQNPEVISLAGGMPDPLTFPVEDIKEVTQDVLSKN' A
#
# COMPACT_ATOMS: atom_id res chain seq x y z
N MET A 1 -33.83 -2.43 3.40
CA MET A 1 -33.57 -3.14 4.67
C MET A 1 -32.06 -3.13 4.87
N SER A 2 -31.55 -2.43 5.88
CA SER A 2 -30.10 -2.36 6.14
C SER A 2 -29.73 -3.49 7.08
N ILE A 3 -28.94 -4.44 6.59
CA ILE A 3 -28.45 -5.57 7.40
C ILE A 3 -27.25 -5.08 8.22
N ASN A 4 -27.22 -5.39 9.51
CA ASN A 4 -26.05 -5.16 10.35
C ASN A 4 -25.00 -6.25 10.08
N THR A 5 -24.03 -5.95 9.22
CA THR A 5 -23.02 -6.91 8.77
C THR A 5 -22.02 -7.29 9.86
N LYS A 6 -21.89 -6.48 10.92
CA LYS A 6 -20.91 -6.72 12.00
C LYS A 6 -21.25 -7.94 12.85
N GLU A 7 -22.52 -8.30 12.93
CA GLU A 7 -22.99 -9.48 13.68
C GLU A 7 -22.52 -10.80 13.06
N PHE A 8 -22.15 -10.78 11.77
CA PHE A 8 -21.65 -11.95 11.04
C PHE A 8 -20.12 -12.07 11.06
N TYR A 9 -19.41 -11.18 11.76
CA TYR A 9 -17.95 -11.21 11.81
C TYR A 9 -17.45 -12.30 12.76
N SER A 10 -16.35 -12.95 12.37
CA SER A 10 -15.61 -13.85 13.27
C SER A 10 -14.91 -13.05 14.37
N VAL A 11 -14.52 -13.72 15.45
CA VAL A 11 -13.80 -13.11 16.58
C VAL A 11 -12.46 -12.47 16.13
N LEU A 12 -11.84 -12.99 15.07
CA LEU A 12 -10.62 -12.39 14.52
C LEU A 12 -10.94 -11.13 13.72
N ALA A 13 -11.96 -11.19 12.86
CA ALA A 13 -12.37 -10.04 12.06
C ALA A 13 -12.87 -8.87 12.92
N SER A 14 -13.53 -9.15 14.04
CA SER A 14 -13.99 -8.11 14.98
C SER A 14 -12.87 -7.38 15.72
N LYS A 15 -11.65 -7.94 15.72
CA LYS A 15 -10.44 -7.34 16.32
C LYS A 15 -9.54 -6.65 15.29
N MET A 16 -9.89 -6.68 14.00
CA MET A 16 -9.11 -6.00 12.98
C MET A 16 -9.31 -4.49 13.10
N GLU A 17 -8.20 -3.76 13.17
CA GLU A 17 -8.19 -2.30 13.23
C GLU A 17 -7.52 -1.71 11.99
N ALA A 18 -7.98 -0.52 11.59
CA ALA A 18 -7.36 0.23 10.52
C ALA A 18 -5.98 0.74 10.98
N SER A 19 -4.99 0.69 10.09
CA SER A 19 -3.67 1.25 10.37
C SER A 19 -3.72 2.78 10.28
N ALA A 20 -3.56 3.46 11.41
CA ALA A 20 -3.48 4.92 11.46
C ALA A 20 -2.38 5.49 10.55
N ILE A 21 -1.24 4.78 10.41
CA ILE A 21 -0.15 5.16 9.51
C ILE A 21 -0.61 5.12 8.04
N ARG A 22 -1.38 4.11 7.63
CA ARG A 22 -1.93 4.03 6.26
C ARG A 22 -2.92 5.14 5.97
N GLU A 23 -3.73 5.54 6.95
CA GLU A 23 -4.65 6.68 6.78
C GLU A 23 -3.89 7.99 6.58
N ILE A 24 -2.80 8.22 7.33
CA ILE A 24 -1.93 9.40 7.14
C ILE A 24 -1.23 9.35 5.78
N LEU A 25 -0.79 8.18 5.31
CA LEU A 25 -0.13 8.03 4.01
C LEU A 25 -1.03 8.47 2.83
N LYS A 26 -2.36 8.40 2.96
CA LYS A 26 -3.28 8.92 1.94
C LYS A 26 -3.12 10.42 1.73
N LEU A 27 -2.73 11.16 2.77
CA LEU A 27 -2.51 12.61 2.71
C LEU A 27 -1.16 12.97 2.06
N VAL A 28 -0.18 12.06 2.08
CA VAL A 28 1.15 12.26 1.48
C VAL A 28 1.08 12.39 -0.05
N GLN A 29 0.01 11.89 -0.68
CA GLN A 29 -0.23 12.07 -2.12
C GLN A 29 -0.76 13.46 -2.48
N ASN A 30 -1.14 14.29 -1.49
CA ASN A 30 -1.53 15.67 -1.74
C ASN A 30 -0.27 16.52 -1.97
N PRO A 31 -0.08 17.15 -3.15
CA PRO A 31 1.08 17.97 -3.45
C PRO A 31 1.22 19.22 -2.56
N GLU A 32 0.16 19.64 -1.85
CA GLU A 32 0.20 20.73 -0.87
C GLU A 32 0.81 20.32 0.48
N VAL A 33 1.08 19.02 0.68
CA VAL A 33 1.59 18.46 1.94
C VAL A 33 3.07 18.08 1.80
N ILE A 34 3.92 18.64 2.66
CA ILE A 34 5.31 18.21 2.80
C ILE A 34 5.37 17.08 3.84
N SER A 35 5.56 15.84 3.38
CA SER A 35 5.71 14.68 4.26
C SER A 35 7.14 14.57 4.78
N LEU A 36 7.33 14.81 6.09
CA LEU A 36 8.57 14.50 6.81
C LEU A 36 8.55 13.11 7.47
N ALA A 37 7.48 12.34 7.26
CA ALA A 37 7.39 10.97 7.74
C ALA A 37 8.38 10.08 6.97
N GLY A 38 9.09 9.21 7.71
CA GLY A 38 9.96 8.20 7.12
C GLY A 38 9.20 6.96 6.65
N GLY A 39 9.90 6.03 6.01
CA GLY A 39 9.36 4.72 5.62
C GLY A 39 8.92 4.61 4.15
N MET A 40 9.03 5.69 3.37
CA MET A 40 8.96 5.63 1.91
C MET A 40 10.36 5.86 1.33
N PRO A 41 10.95 4.89 0.61
CA PRO A 41 12.18 5.14 -0.15
C PRO A 41 11.95 6.19 -1.24
N ASP A 42 13.00 6.91 -1.62
CA ASP A 42 12.95 7.87 -2.72
C ASP A 42 12.72 7.13 -4.06
N PRO A 43 11.63 7.43 -4.79
CA PRO A 43 11.34 6.79 -6.08
C PRO A 43 12.47 6.88 -7.11
N LEU A 44 13.28 7.94 -7.07
CA LEU A 44 14.40 8.13 -7.99
C LEU A 44 15.57 7.18 -7.74
N THR A 45 15.61 6.57 -6.55
CA THR A 45 16.66 5.59 -6.19
C THR A 45 16.33 4.17 -6.66
N PHE A 46 15.12 3.94 -7.19
CA PHE A 46 14.76 2.62 -7.67
C PHE A 46 15.44 2.29 -9.01
N PRO A 47 16.05 1.10 -9.14
CA PRO A 47 16.69 0.65 -10.38
C PRO A 47 15.64 0.15 -11.38
N VAL A 48 14.82 1.07 -11.91
CA VAL A 48 13.65 0.74 -12.74
C VAL A 48 14.03 0.02 -14.02
N GLU A 49 15.12 0.42 -14.69
CA GLU A 49 15.55 -0.23 -15.95
C GLU A 49 16.07 -1.65 -15.70
N ASP A 50 16.86 -1.87 -14.64
CA ASP A 50 17.36 -3.21 -14.30
C ASP A 50 16.19 -4.16 -13.97
N ILE A 51 15.21 -3.68 -13.18
CA ILE A 51 14.00 -4.47 -12.84
C ILE A 51 13.23 -4.82 -14.11
N LYS A 52 13.11 -3.87 -15.05
CA LYS A 52 12.40 -4.07 -16.32
C LYS A 52 13.09 -5.10 -17.20
N GLU A 53 14.42 -5.03 -17.34
CA GLU A 53 15.20 -6.03 -18.09
C GLU A 53 15.00 -7.43 -17.50
N VAL A 54 15.23 -7.58 -16.19
CA VAL A 54 15.05 -8.87 -15.50
C VAL A 54 13.62 -9.39 -15.65
N THR A 55 12.61 -8.52 -15.54
CA THR A 55 11.21 -8.91 -15.69
C THR A 55 10.92 -9.42 -17.10
N GLN A 56 11.42 -8.74 -18.13
CA GLN A 56 11.28 -9.20 -19.52
C GLN A 56 11.95 -10.55 -19.72
N ASP A 57 13.14 -10.73 -19.16
CA ASP A 57 13.91 -11.97 -19.21
C ASP A 57 13.16 -13.16 -18.61
N VAL A 58 12.52 -12.96 -17.44
CA VAL A 58 11.71 -13.98 -16.77
C VAL A 58 10.47 -14.32 -17.59
N LEU A 59 9.79 -13.31 -18.13
CA LEU A 59 8.53 -13.51 -18.87
C LEU A 59 8.74 -14.08 -20.28
N SER A 60 9.93 -13.93 -20.86
CA SER A 60 10.24 -14.37 -22.22
C SER A 60 10.83 -15.78 -22.29
N LYS A 61 11.29 -16.33 -21.16
CA LYS A 61 11.81 -17.69 -21.06
C LYS A 61 10.66 -18.68 -20.83
N ASN A 62 10.35 -19.48 -21.85
CA ASN A 62 9.50 -20.69 -21.75
C ASN A 62 10.31 -21.87 -21.21
#